data_AF-D5WI33-F1
#
_entry.id   AF-D5WI33-F1
#
_cell.length_a   1.000
_cell.length_b   1.000
_cell.length_c   1.000
_cell.angle_alpha   90.00
_cell.angle_beta   90.00
_cell.angle_gamma   90.00
#
_symmetry.space_group_name_H-M   'P 1'
#
loop_
_entity.id
_entity.type
_entity.pdbx_description
1 polymer ?
#
loop_
_entity_poly.entity_id
_entity_poly.type
_entity_poly.pdbx_seq_one_letter_code
_entity_poly.pdbx_strand_id
1 'polypeptide(L)'
;MSALVKRKDGFDGIRIETSGLADPAPVVQTFFIDDEIRQRTRLDSVICVADAAHLQAHNATPGQITSVSIDMSPAFIKGVSRHLPNARIPFDKFHVVAQASFALDKTRRLEQKTDPDLKGLRWALLKDRDRLNVGQRADLDALVANVTTRRTARAWLYREQLRDILDRKQINVVSAMLEQWCTNVMRSKVEPMKEVARMICKPFDGIVAWTQTRQTNGFLEALNGLFQAAKRRARGYANLTTMRTVLFLIAGKLDFTSINPHAA
;
A
#
# COMPACT_ATOMS: atom_id res chain seq x y z
N MET A 1 28.81 -11.69 3.51
CA MET A 1 27.66 -11.59 4.45
C MET A 1 28.03 -11.88 5.91
N SER A 2 28.93 -12.82 6.22
CA SER A 2 29.35 -13.14 7.62
C SER A 2 29.78 -11.91 8.46
N ALA A 3 30.47 -10.93 7.89
CA ALA A 3 30.84 -9.70 8.60
C ALA A 3 29.65 -8.79 8.98
N LEU A 4 28.59 -8.79 8.17
CA LEU A 4 27.35 -8.01 8.42
C LEU A 4 26.56 -8.63 9.58
N VAL A 5 26.47 -9.95 9.60
CA VAL A 5 25.75 -10.76 10.60
C VAL A 5 26.39 -10.71 12.01
N LYS A 6 27.64 -10.21 12.10
CA LYS A 6 28.41 -10.04 13.35
C LYS A 6 28.31 -8.64 13.96
N ARG A 7 27.51 -7.72 13.40
CA ARG A 7 27.31 -6.38 13.97
C ARG A 7 26.57 -6.44 15.32
N LYS A 8 27.04 -5.64 16.29
CA LYS A 8 26.60 -5.61 17.69
C LYS A 8 25.15 -5.12 17.87
N ASP A 9 24.68 -4.23 17.01
CA ASP A 9 23.37 -3.57 17.18
C ASP A 9 22.21 -4.29 16.48
N GLY A 10 22.48 -5.44 15.84
CA GLY A 10 21.47 -6.14 15.03
C GLY A 10 20.95 -5.28 13.86
N PHE A 11 19.98 -5.81 13.13
CA PHE A 11 19.23 -5.08 12.09
C PHE A 11 17.88 -5.77 11.89
N ASP A 12 16.83 -4.98 11.67
CA ASP A 12 15.47 -5.50 11.47
C ASP A 12 15.28 -6.19 10.10
N GLY A 13 16.19 -5.92 9.14
CA GLY A 13 16.14 -6.54 7.82
C GLY A 13 17.37 -6.24 6.97
N ILE A 14 17.61 -7.12 5.98
CA ILE A 14 18.67 -6.97 4.98
C ILE A 14 17.99 -6.80 3.63
N ARG A 15 18.29 -5.70 2.93
CA ARG A 15 17.88 -5.51 1.53
C ARG A 15 19.09 -5.70 0.62
N ILE A 16 19.03 -6.73 -0.22
CA ILE A 16 20.03 -6.99 -1.24
C ILE A 16 19.47 -6.53 -2.58
N GLU A 17 20.16 -5.58 -3.19
CA GLU A 17 19.82 -5.06 -4.51
C GLU A 17 20.75 -5.69 -5.54
N THR A 18 20.18 -6.40 -6.52
CA THR A 18 20.89 -6.93 -7.68
C THR A 18 20.66 -5.98 -8.85
N SER A 19 21.72 -5.36 -9.38
CA SER A 19 21.60 -4.42 -10.49
C SER A 19 21.64 -5.13 -11.85
N GLY A 20 20.91 -4.58 -12.83
CA GLY A 20 20.97 -5.01 -14.23
C GLY A 20 20.55 -6.47 -14.47
N LEU A 21 21.43 -7.23 -15.14
CA LEU A 21 21.25 -8.63 -15.54
C LEU A 21 21.76 -9.63 -14.49
N ALA A 22 22.09 -9.19 -13.28
CA ALA A 22 22.61 -10.06 -12.24
C ALA A 22 21.59 -11.13 -11.87
N ASP A 23 21.99 -12.41 -12.02
CA ASP A 23 21.18 -13.54 -11.58
C ASP A 23 21.05 -13.52 -10.04
N PRO A 24 19.84 -13.41 -9.47
CA PRO A 24 19.65 -13.46 -8.04
C PRO A 24 19.81 -14.87 -7.46
N ALA A 25 19.82 -15.94 -8.27
CA ALA A 25 19.85 -17.31 -7.80
C ALA A 25 21.05 -17.65 -6.90
N PRO A 26 22.31 -17.27 -7.22
CA PRO A 26 23.45 -17.51 -6.33
C PRO A 26 23.33 -16.78 -4.98
N VAL A 27 22.74 -15.58 -4.99
CA VAL A 27 22.50 -14.79 -3.77
C VAL A 27 21.43 -15.48 -2.91
N VAL A 28 20.34 -15.90 -3.53
CA VAL A 28 19.24 -16.64 -2.89
C VAL A 28 19.73 -17.96 -2.30
N GLN A 29 20.53 -18.73 -3.05
CA GLN A 29 21.10 -19.99 -2.60
C GLN A 29 21.96 -19.83 -1.34
N THR A 30 22.68 -18.72 -1.22
CA THR A 30 23.50 -18.42 -0.03
C THR A 30 22.66 -18.42 1.26
N PHE A 31 21.39 -18.02 1.22
CA PHE A 31 20.51 -18.04 2.40
C PHE A 31 20.07 -19.45 2.84
N PHE A 32 20.24 -20.46 1.98
CA PHE A 32 19.85 -21.84 2.26
C PHE A 32 21.05 -22.76 2.52
N ILE A 33 22.19 -22.46 1.90
CA ILE A 33 23.41 -23.29 1.93
C ILE A 33 24.34 -22.86 3.08
N ASP A 34 24.42 -21.57 3.40
CA ASP A 34 25.31 -21.08 4.47
C ASP A 34 24.61 -21.18 5.84
N ASP A 35 25.11 -22.07 6.70
CA ASP A 35 24.53 -22.35 8.02
C ASP A 35 24.53 -21.12 8.95
N GLU A 36 25.54 -20.23 8.86
CA GLU A 36 25.63 -19.03 9.70
C GLU A 36 24.56 -18.00 9.29
N ILE A 37 24.36 -17.83 7.98
CA ILE A 37 23.35 -16.93 7.41
C ILE A 37 21.95 -17.49 7.62
N ARG A 38 21.73 -18.79 7.39
CA ARG A 38 20.43 -19.44 7.54
C ARG A 38 19.91 -19.42 8.97
N GLN A 39 20.80 -19.55 9.97
CA GLN A 39 20.41 -19.50 11.38
C GLN A 39 19.99 -18.09 11.85
N ARG A 40 20.46 -17.04 11.17
CA ARG A 40 20.30 -15.65 11.63
C ARG A 40 19.44 -14.78 10.71
N THR A 41 19.12 -15.27 9.53
CA THR A 41 18.32 -14.56 8.54
C THR A 41 17.34 -15.52 7.87
N ARG A 42 16.24 -14.98 7.34
CA ARG A 42 15.31 -15.71 6.48
C ARG A 42 15.09 -14.89 5.22
N LEU A 43 15.20 -15.53 4.05
CA LEU A 43 14.80 -14.89 2.80
C LEU A 43 13.29 -14.67 2.84
N ASP A 44 12.87 -13.41 2.86
CA ASP A 44 11.45 -13.04 2.95
C ASP A 44 10.80 -12.94 1.56
N SER A 45 11.44 -12.24 0.63
CA SER A 45 10.96 -12.10 -0.75
C SER A 45 12.09 -11.75 -1.72
N VAL A 46 11.88 -12.11 -2.99
CA VAL A 46 12.66 -11.62 -4.13
C VAL A 46 11.73 -10.73 -4.95
N ILE A 47 12.12 -9.46 -5.12
CA ILE A 47 11.29 -8.45 -5.78
C ILE A 47 11.93 -8.11 -7.12
N CYS A 48 11.21 -8.33 -8.22
CA CYS A 48 11.63 -7.96 -9.57
C CYS A 48 10.67 -6.92 -10.15
N VAL A 49 11.21 -5.92 -10.85
CA VAL A 49 10.43 -5.00 -11.67
C VAL A 49 10.46 -5.52 -13.10
N ALA A 50 9.33 -6.06 -13.57
CA ALA A 50 9.21 -6.59 -14.93
C ALA A 50 8.10 -5.88 -15.69
N ASP A 51 8.34 -5.58 -16.96
CA ASP A 51 7.29 -5.21 -17.90
C ASP A 51 6.59 -6.49 -18.39
N ALA A 52 5.28 -6.55 -18.25
CA ALA A 52 4.46 -7.68 -18.69
C ALA A 52 4.67 -8.03 -20.17
N ALA A 53 4.96 -7.05 -21.02
CA ALA A 53 5.22 -7.26 -22.45
C ALA A 53 6.56 -7.97 -22.72
N HIS A 54 7.50 -7.89 -21.78
CA HIS A 54 8.88 -8.37 -21.95
C HIS A 54 9.18 -9.64 -21.14
N LEU A 55 8.19 -10.20 -20.41
CA LEU A 55 8.37 -11.42 -19.62
C LEU A 55 8.95 -12.58 -20.45
N GLN A 56 8.38 -12.84 -21.62
CA GLN A 56 8.87 -13.89 -22.52
C GLN A 56 10.30 -13.66 -23.00
N ALA A 57 10.66 -12.41 -23.30
CA ALA A 57 12.02 -12.04 -23.70
C ALA A 57 13.05 -12.24 -22.57
N HIS A 58 12.60 -12.44 -21.33
CA HIS A 58 13.43 -12.71 -20.15
C HIS A 58 13.16 -14.09 -19.55
N ASN A 59 12.73 -15.06 -20.38
CA ASN A 59 12.48 -16.44 -19.99
C ASN A 59 11.48 -16.60 -18.83
N ALA A 60 10.61 -15.61 -18.60
CA ALA A 60 9.52 -15.67 -17.66
C ALA A 60 8.20 -15.87 -18.40
N THR A 61 7.39 -16.80 -17.90
CA THR A 61 6.03 -17.03 -18.38
C THR A 61 5.03 -16.35 -17.44
N PRO A 62 3.94 -15.77 -17.96
CA PRO A 62 2.91 -15.16 -17.14
C PRO A 62 2.34 -16.07 -16.04
N GLY A 63 2.32 -17.39 -16.27
CA GLY A 63 1.84 -18.38 -15.30
C GLY A 63 2.71 -18.52 -14.05
N GLN A 64 3.96 -18.03 -14.08
CA GLN A 64 4.86 -18.02 -12.91
C GLN A 64 4.54 -16.88 -11.94
N ILE A 65 3.75 -15.89 -12.36
CA ILE A 65 3.34 -14.78 -11.49
C ILE A 65 2.12 -15.22 -10.67
N THR A 66 2.29 -15.35 -9.36
CA THR A 66 1.28 -15.85 -8.43
C THR A 66 0.62 -14.75 -7.59
N SER A 67 1.23 -13.56 -7.51
CA SER A 67 0.70 -12.40 -6.78
C SER A 67 1.04 -11.10 -7.50
N VAL A 68 0.09 -10.16 -7.55
CA VAL A 68 0.26 -8.83 -8.14
C VAL A 68 -0.39 -7.79 -7.22
N SER A 69 0.42 -6.92 -6.62
CA SER A 69 -0.07 -5.76 -5.88
C SER A 69 -0.25 -4.58 -6.83
N ILE A 70 -1.48 -4.09 -6.97
CA ILE A 70 -1.86 -2.97 -7.84
C ILE A 70 -2.88 -2.08 -7.13
N ASP A 71 -3.01 -0.85 -7.60
CA ASP A 71 -4.13 0.01 -7.22
C ASP A 71 -5.46 -0.64 -7.60
N MET A 72 -6.52 -0.28 -6.87
CA MET A 72 -7.90 -0.77 -7.10
C MET A 72 -8.54 -0.27 -8.42
N SER A 73 -7.72 0.15 -9.40
CA SER A 73 -8.15 0.58 -10.72
C SER A 73 -8.78 -0.58 -11.49
N PRO A 74 -10.03 -0.43 -11.98
CA PRO A 74 -10.67 -1.45 -12.81
C PRO A 74 -9.86 -1.83 -14.05
N ALA A 75 -9.10 -0.87 -14.61
CA ALA A 75 -8.25 -1.12 -15.77
C ALA A 75 -7.06 -2.03 -15.44
N PHE A 76 -6.41 -1.81 -14.29
CA PHE A 76 -5.30 -2.66 -13.85
C PHE A 76 -5.78 -4.05 -13.44
N ILE A 77 -6.89 -4.15 -12.71
CA ILE A 77 -7.50 -5.43 -12.37
C ILE A 77 -7.81 -6.22 -13.64
N LYS A 78 -8.45 -5.59 -14.64
CA LYS A 78 -8.75 -6.22 -15.93
C LYS A 78 -7.48 -6.65 -16.68
N GLY A 79 -6.42 -5.83 -16.66
CA GLY A 79 -5.14 -6.16 -17.28
C GLY A 79 -4.48 -7.38 -16.65
N VAL A 80 -4.40 -7.42 -15.33
CA VAL A 80 -3.84 -8.56 -14.58
C VAL A 80 -4.67 -9.81 -14.82
N SER A 81 -6.00 -9.73 -14.68
CA SER A 81 -6.87 -10.90 -14.91
C SER A 81 -6.80 -11.44 -16.34
N ARG A 82 -6.49 -10.59 -17.34
CA ARG A 82 -6.35 -11.01 -18.74
C ARG A 82 -4.99 -11.64 -19.03
N HIS A 83 -3.92 -11.12 -18.45
CA HIS A 83 -2.55 -11.47 -18.84
C HIS A 83 -1.84 -12.37 -17.84
N LEU A 84 -2.26 -12.39 -16.58
CA LEU A 84 -1.62 -13.12 -15.48
C LEU A 84 -2.65 -14.04 -14.80
N PRO A 85 -3.02 -15.16 -15.45
CA PRO A 85 -4.17 -15.98 -15.03
C PRO A 85 -4.00 -16.64 -13.66
N ASN A 86 -2.76 -16.85 -13.22
CA ASN A 86 -2.43 -17.47 -11.93
C ASN A 86 -2.19 -16.44 -10.82
N ALA A 87 -2.19 -15.14 -11.16
CA ALA A 87 -1.87 -14.09 -10.21
C ALA A 87 -3.09 -13.76 -9.34
N ARG A 88 -2.93 -13.87 -8.03
CA ARG A 88 -3.85 -13.27 -7.06
C ARG A 88 -3.57 -11.77 -6.98
N ILE A 89 -4.62 -10.98 -6.78
CA ILE A 89 -4.50 -9.52 -6.58
C ILE A 89 -4.80 -9.24 -5.10
N PRO A 90 -3.79 -9.30 -4.21
CA PRO A 90 -3.98 -8.84 -2.85
C PRO A 90 -4.17 -7.32 -2.85
N PHE A 91 -5.27 -6.84 -2.27
CA PHE A 91 -5.54 -5.41 -2.17
C PHE A 91 -4.97 -4.85 -0.88
N ASP A 92 -4.05 -3.90 -1.00
CA ASP A 92 -3.38 -3.26 0.12
C ASP A 92 -4.38 -2.55 1.06
N LYS A 93 -4.29 -2.83 2.37
CA LYS A 93 -5.10 -2.16 3.40
C LYS A 93 -5.03 -0.64 3.31
N PHE A 94 -3.88 -0.07 2.93
CA PHE A 94 -3.71 1.37 2.90
C PHE A 94 -4.62 2.01 1.84
N HIS A 95 -4.74 1.36 0.68
CA HIS A 95 -5.63 1.80 -0.40
C HIS A 95 -7.09 1.67 0.03
N VAL A 96 -7.45 0.55 0.66
CA VAL A 96 -8.81 0.31 1.16
C VAL A 96 -9.22 1.35 2.22
N VAL A 97 -8.35 1.63 3.20
CA VAL A 97 -8.58 2.64 4.25
C VAL A 97 -8.53 4.07 3.69
N ALA A 98 -7.71 4.34 2.68
CA ALA A 98 -7.69 5.64 2.00
C ALA A 98 -9.03 5.91 1.31
N GLN A 99 -9.63 4.92 0.63
CA GLN A 99 -10.97 5.05 0.05
C GLN A 99 -12.04 5.33 1.11
N ALA A 100 -11.99 4.65 2.25
CA ALA A 100 -12.86 4.97 3.39
C ALA A 100 -12.63 6.38 3.95
N SER A 101 -11.39 6.87 3.94
CA SER A 101 -11.06 8.25 4.34
C SER A 101 -11.63 9.30 3.36
N PHE A 102 -11.57 9.03 2.06
CA PHE A 102 -12.22 9.87 1.05
C PHE A 102 -13.75 9.85 1.19
N ALA A 103 -14.34 8.68 1.43
CA ALA A 103 -15.77 8.54 1.67
C ALA A 103 -16.21 9.33 2.92
N LEU A 104 -15.43 9.28 4.00
CA LEU A 104 -15.66 10.07 5.21
C LEU A 104 -15.67 11.58 4.93
N ASP A 105 -14.65 12.13 4.26
CA ASP A 105 -14.64 13.57 3.95
C ASP A 105 -15.77 13.93 2.98
N LYS A 106 -16.13 13.05 2.03
CA LYS A 106 -17.30 13.24 1.16
C LYS A 106 -18.60 13.30 1.97
N THR A 107 -18.81 12.39 2.93
CA THR A 107 -19.96 12.42 3.85
C THR A 107 -20.00 13.72 4.66
N ARG A 108 -18.86 14.12 5.25
CA ARG A 108 -18.73 15.38 6.00
C ARG A 108 -19.12 16.57 5.15
N ARG A 109 -18.61 16.70 3.92
CA ARG A 109 -18.94 17.80 3.01
C ARG A 109 -20.42 17.85 2.63
N LEU A 110 -21.05 16.69 2.47
CA LEU A 110 -22.48 16.61 2.16
C LEU A 110 -23.34 17.07 3.35
N GLU A 111 -23.02 16.61 4.56
CA GLU A 111 -23.74 16.95 5.78
C GLU A 111 -23.48 18.40 6.22
N GLN A 112 -22.26 18.90 6.01
CA GLN A 112 -21.86 20.28 6.34
C GLN A 112 -22.73 21.34 5.66
N LYS A 113 -23.30 21.04 4.48
CA LYS A 113 -24.18 21.98 3.76
C LYS A 113 -25.39 22.41 4.60
N THR A 114 -25.85 21.55 5.49
CA THR A 114 -26.99 21.78 6.38
C THR A 114 -26.59 21.88 7.85
N ASP A 115 -25.30 21.68 8.15
CA ASP A 115 -24.76 21.64 9.50
C ASP A 115 -23.39 22.34 9.57
N PRO A 116 -23.37 23.63 9.93
CA PRO A 116 -22.14 24.42 10.00
C PRO A 116 -21.10 23.88 11.00
N ASP A 117 -21.52 23.13 12.02
CA ASP A 117 -20.65 22.59 13.08
C ASP A 117 -19.59 21.61 12.52
N LEU A 118 -19.83 21.04 11.33
CA LEU A 118 -18.86 20.18 10.64
C LEU A 118 -17.73 20.94 9.94
N LYS A 119 -17.77 22.28 9.95
CA LYS A 119 -16.70 23.13 9.41
C LYS A 119 -15.47 23.05 10.33
N GLY A 120 -14.29 22.90 9.73
CA GLY A 120 -13.04 22.78 10.49
C GLY A 120 -12.71 21.36 10.99
N LEU A 121 -13.70 20.47 11.12
CA LEU A 121 -13.51 19.10 11.64
C LEU A 121 -12.73 18.14 10.73
N ARG A 122 -12.39 18.54 9.50
CA ARG A 122 -11.71 17.68 8.52
C ARG A 122 -10.46 17.00 9.10
N TRP A 123 -9.62 17.75 9.80
CA TRP A 123 -8.37 17.22 10.34
C TRP A 123 -8.55 16.37 11.60
N ALA A 124 -9.54 16.69 12.43
CA ALA A 124 -9.93 15.86 13.57
C ALA A 124 -10.45 14.48 13.10
N LEU A 125 -11.11 14.45 11.94
CA LEU A 125 -11.63 13.23 11.33
C LEU A 125 -10.56 12.40 10.61
N LEU A 126 -9.63 13.03 9.88
CA LEU A 126 -8.70 12.31 9.00
C LEU A 126 -7.41 11.82 9.65
N LYS A 127 -6.98 12.42 10.76
CA LYS A 127 -5.79 11.97 11.48
C LYS A 127 -6.09 10.76 12.36
N ASP A 128 -5.03 10.03 12.69
CA ASP A 128 -5.10 8.98 13.70
C ASP A 128 -5.43 9.57 15.07
N ARG A 129 -6.19 8.81 15.88
CA ARG A 129 -6.65 9.20 17.21
C ARG A 129 -5.47 9.78 17.99
N ASP A 130 -4.44 8.98 18.27
CA ASP A 130 -3.20 9.32 18.98
C ASP A 130 -2.46 10.60 18.50
N ARG A 131 -2.65 11.02 17.25
CA ARG A 131 -2.03 12.22 16.65
C ARG A 131 -2.86 13.49 16.75
N LEU A 132 -4.04 13.44 17.38
CA LEU A 132 -4.89 14.60 17.62
C LEU A 132 -4.39 15.40 18.83
N ASN A 133 -4.43 16.73 18.70
CA ASN A 133 -4.30 17.59 19.88
C ASN A 133 -5.56 17.51 20.76
N VAL A 134 -5.49 18.07 21.97
CA VAL A 134 -6.58 18.00 22.96
C VAL A 134 -7.91 18.55 22.42
N GLY A 135 -7.89 19.69 21.72
CA GLY A 135 -9.09 20.28 21.12
C GLY A 135 -9.69 19.39 20.02
N GLN A 136 -8.85 18.92 19.08
CA GLN A 136 -9.28 18.03 18.01
C GLN A 136 -9.85 16.70 18.53
N ARG A 137 -9.29 16.19 19.65
CA ARG A 137 -9.83 15.02 20.32
C ARG A 137 -11.21 15.30 20.90
N ALA A 138 -11.38 16.41 21.62
CA ALA A 138 -12.66 16.78 22.20
C ALA A 138 -13.74 16.96 21.13
N ASP A 139 -13.41 17.63 20.02
CA ASP A 139 -14.32 17.81 18.88
C ASP A 139 -14.74 16.46 18.27
N LEU A 140 -13.78 15.55 18.10
CA LEU A 140 -14.04 14.21 17.59
C LEU A 140 -14.93 13.40 18.54
N ASP A 141 -14.63 13.41 19.83
CA ASP A 141 -15.38 12.66 20.84
C ASP A 141 -16.82 13.18 20.94
N ALA A 142 -17.03 14.51 20.87
CA ALA A 142 -18.36 15.12 20.83
C ALA A 142 -19.16 14.72 19.58
N LEU A 143 -18.51 14.64 18.42
CA LEU A 143 -19.13 14.17 17.19
C LEU A 143 -19.49 12.68 17.29
N VAL A 144 -18.58 11.83 17.76
CA VAL A 144 -18.75 10.37 17.87
C VAL A 144 -19.82 9.99 18.89
N ALA A 145 -20.02 10.80 19.94
CA ALA A 145 -21.14 10.63 20.87
C ALA A 145 -22.52 10.63 20.17
N ASN A 146 -22.60 11.21 18.97
CA ASN A 146 -23.83 11.31 18.18
C ASN A 146 -23.88 10.34 16.98
N VAL A 147 -23.22 9.17 17.05
CA VAL A 147 -23.12 8.20 15.95
C VAL A 147 -24.46 7.67 15.41
N THR A 148 -25.51 7.70 16.23
CA THR A 148 -26.87 7.25 15.88
C THR A 148 -27.62 8.27 15.02
N THR A 149 -27.30 9.56 15.16
CA THR A 149 -28.01 10.66 14.50
C THR A 149 -27.16 11.31 13.39
N ARG A 150 -25.83 11.37 13.55
CA ARG A 150 -24.91 12.02 12.62
C ARG A 150 -24.28 11.03 11.64
N ARG A 151 -24.40 11.31 10.34
CA ARG A 151 -23.85 10.41 9.30
C ARG A 151 -22.33 10.45 9.25
N THR A 152 -21.73 11.62 9.47
CA THR A 152 -20.28 11.81 9.51
C THR A 152 -19.64 11.04 10.67
N ALA A 153 -20.27 11.06 11.85
CA ALA A 153 -19.84 10.27 12.99
C ALA A 153 -19.85 8.76 12.66
N ARG A 154 -20.93 8.28 12.03
CA ARG A 154 -21.03 6.88 11.59
C ARG A 154 -20.01 6.52 10.52
N ALA A 155 -19.77 7.40 9.56
CA ALA A 155 -18.75 7.21 8.54
C ALA A 155 -17.35 7.09 9.16
N TRP A 156 -17.04 7.89 10.19
CA TRP A 156 -15.79 7.80 10.92
C TRP A 156 -15.65 6.45 11.63
N LEU A 157 -16.70 6.00 12.34
CA LEU A 157 -16.72 4.70 12.99
C LEU A 157 -16.51 3.56 11.99
N TYR A 158 -17.17 3.58 10.83
CA TYR A 158 -16.97 2.56 9.81
C TYR A 158 -15.53 2.51 9.29
N ARG A 159 -14.86 3.65 9.13
CA ARG A 159 -13.44 3.67 8.74
C ARG A 159 -12.55 3.04 9.81
N GLU A 160 -12.75 3.37 11.08
CA GLU A 160 -11.94 2.79 12.16
C GLU A 160 -12.19 1.29 12.31
N GLN A 161 -13.45 0.85 12.24
CA GLN A 161 -13.78 -0.58 12.23
C GLN A 161 -13.09 -1.31 11.07
N LEU A 162 -13.08 -0.71 9.87
CA LEU A 162 -12.41 -1.29 8.71
C LEU A 162 -10.90 -1.40 8.93
N ARG A 163 -10.27 -0.38 9.52
CA ARG A 163 -8.85 -0.43 9.91
C ARG A 163 -8.57 -1.57 10.90
N ASP A 164 -9.37 -1.67 11.95
CA ASP A 164 -9.23 -2.72 12.98
C ASP A 164 -9.42 -4.12 12.39
N ILE A 165 -10.37 -4.29 11.47
CA ILE A 165 -10.59 -5.55 10.75
C ILE A 165 -9.34 -5.93 9.94
N LEU A 166 -8.80 -5.00 9.16
CA LEU A 166 -7.65 -5.26 8.28
C LEU A 166 -6.33 -5.43 9.03
N ASP A 167 -6.23 -4.97 10.27
CA ASP A 167 -5.04 -5.19 11.11
C ASP A 167 -4.99 -6.58 11.77
N ARG A 168 -6.10 -7.33 11.75
CA ARG A 168 -6.15 -8.70 12.27
C ARG A 168 -5.34 -9.68 11.40
N LYS A 169 -4.83 -10.73 12.03
CA LYS A 169 -3.97 -11.75 11.39
C LYS A 169 -4.72 -13.01 10.94
N GLN A 170 -5.87 -13.29 11.56
CA GLN A 170 -6.63 -14.52 11.31
C GLN A 170 -7.62 -14.32 10.16
N ILE A 171 -7.41 -15.04 9.05
CA ILE A 171 -8.18 -14.90 7.82
C ILE A 171 -9.69 -15.10 8.01
N ASN A 172 -10.09 -16.14 8.77
CA ASN A 172 -11.51 -16.44 8.99
C ASN A 172 -12.20 -15.35 9.81
N VAL A 173 -11.47 -14.75 10.76
CA VAL A 173 -11.97 -13.63 11.57
C VAL A 173 -12.10 -12.38 10.72
N VAL A 174 -11.10 -12.06 9.90
CA VAL A 174 -11.16 -10.92 8.97
C VAL A 174 -12.35 -11.09 8.03
N SER A 175 -12.49 -12.26 7.41
CA SER A 175 -13.57 -12.56 6.46
C SER A 175 -14.95 -12.32 7.09
N ALA A 176 -15.24 -12.97 8.21
CA ALA A 176 -16.53 -12.84 8.89
C ALA A 176 -16.81 -11.39 9.33
N MET A 177 -15.81 -10.69 9.89
CA MET A 177 -15.99 -9.31 10.33
C MET A 177 -16.15 -8.34 9.15
N LEU A 178 -15.44 -8.56 8.05
CA LEU A 178 -15.52 -7.72 6.86
C LEU A 178 -16.86 -7.90 6.15
N GLU A 179 -17.39 -9.13 6.09
CA GLU A 179 -18.74 -9.40 5.58
C GLU A 179 -19.82 -8.72 6.43
N GLN A 180 -19.71 -8.82 7.76
CA GLN A 180 -20.62 -8.12 8.68
C GLN A 180 -20.50 -6.60 8.52
N TRP A 181 -19.29 -6.08 8.37
CA TRP A 181 -19.04 -4.66 8.13
C TRP A 181 -19.72 -4.19 6.85
N CYS A 182 -19.53 -4.90 5.73
CA CYS A 182 -20.18 -4.60 4.46
C CYS A 182 -21.70 -4.60 4.60
N THR A 183 -22.27 -5.59 5.29
CA THR A 183 -23.70 -5.70 5.56
C THR A 183 -24.22 -4.49 6.35
N ASN A 184 -23.53 -4.10 7.41
CA ASN A 184 -23.89 -2.95 8.24
C ASN A 184 -23.84 -1.64 7.46
N VAL A 185 -22.77 -1.44 6.67
CA VAL A 185 -22.58 -0.25 5.84
C VAL A 185 -23.67 -0.15 4.77
N MET A 186 -23.98 -1.26 4.09
CA MET A 186 -25.00 -1.31 3.04
C MET A 186 -26.41 -0.98 3.55
N ARG A 187 -26.71 -1.32 4.81
CA ARG A 187 -27.99 -0.97 5.47
C ARG A 187 -28.03 0.44 6.04
N SER A 188 -26.90 1.15 6.06
CA SER A 188 -26.81 2.51 6.59
C SER A 188 -27.38 3.56 5.62
N LYS A 189 -27.45 4.83 6.06
CA LYS A 189 -27.73 6.00 5.19
C LYS A 189 -26.46 6.77 4.80
N VAL A 190 -25.28 6.13 4.89
CA VAL A 190 -23.97 6.74 4.58
C VAL A 190 -23.57 6.36 3.15
N GLU A 191 -24.19 7.00 2.16
CA GLU A 191 -24.03 6.63 0.74
C GLU A 191 -22.57 6.55 0.25
N PRO A 192 -21.67 7.51 0.57
CA PRO A 192 -20.27 7.38 0.21
C PRO A 192 -19.59 6.11 0.75
N MET A 193 -19.97 5.64 1.93
CA MET A 193 -19.38 4.43 2.50
C MET A 193 -19.93 3.15 1.85
N LYS A 194 -21.15 3.19 1.30
CA LYS A 194 -21.68 2.07 0.49
C LYS A 194 -20.89 1.86 -0.79
N GLU A 195 -20.37 2.93 -1.40
CA GLU A 195 -19.46 2.82 -2.55
C GLU A 195 -18.20 2.02 -2.15
N VAL A 196 -17.66 2.28 -0.96
CA VAL A 196 -16.51 1.53 -0.39
C VAL A 196 -16.88 0.07 -0.13
N ALA A 197 -18.04 -0.20 0.48
CA ALA A 197 -18.50 -1.58 0.73
C ALA A 197 -18.67 -2.37 -0.58
N ARG A 198 -19.30 -1.79 -1.61
CA ARG A 198 -19.42 -2.45 -2.93
C ARG A 198 -18.05 -2.71 -3.57
N MET A 199 -17.14 -1.75 -3.44
CA MET A 199 -15.76 -1.89 -3.92
C MET A 199 -15.02 -3.01 -3.20
N ILE A 200 -15.28 -3.24 -1.90
CA ILE A 200 -14.69 -4.32 -1.11
C ILE A 200 -15.33 -5.68 -1.45
N CYS A 201 -16.65 -5.73 -1.60
CA CYS A 201 -17.38 -6.97 -1.91
C CYS A 201 -16.99 -7.56 -3.26
N LYS A 202 -16.64 -6.75 -4.25
CA LYS A 202 -16.36 -7.24 -5.60
C LYS A 202 -15.09 -8.11 -5.67
N PRO A 203 -13.96 -7.72 -5.06
CA PRO A 203 -12.79 -8.57 -4.93
C PRO A 203 -12.57 -9.05 -3.48
N PHE A 204 -13.62 -9.54 -2.82
CA PHE A 204 -13.58 -9.89 -1.40
C PHE A 204 -12.43 -10.85 -1.05
N ASP A 205 -12.26 -11.92 -1.85
CA ASP A 205 -11.19 -12.90 -1.67
C ASP A 205 -9.79 -12.29 -1.80
N GLY A 206 -9.62 -11.27 -2.65
CA GLY A 206 -8.34 -10.57 -2.82
C GLY A 206 -7.97 -9.74 -1.58
N ILE A 207 -8.94 -9.10 -0.94
CA ILE A 207 -8.72 -8.33 0.30
C ILE A 207 -8.42 -9.27 1.47
N VAL A 208 -9.17 -10.37 1.55
CA VAL A 208 -8.96 -11.39 2.59
C VAL A 208 -7.60 -12.06 2.42
N ALA A 209 -7.19 -12.39 1.18
CA ALA A 209 -5.87 -12.95 0.88
C ALA A 209 -4.71 -12.00 1.25
N TRP A 210 -4.88 -10.67 1.08
CA TRP A 210 -3.88 -9.69 1.50
C TRP A 210 -3.55 -9.81 3.00
N THR A 211 -4.52 -10.15 3.85
CA THR A 211 -4.25 -10.26 5.31
C THR A 211 -3.27 -11.37 5.67
N GLN A 212 -3.12 -12.38 4.81
CA GLN A 212 -2.13 -13.44 4.94
C GLN A 212 -0.75 -13.02 4.43
N THR A 213 -0.70 -12.41 3.24
CA THR A 213 0.57 -12.09 2.58
C THR A 213 1.21 -10.81 3.10
N ARG A 214 0.40 -9.89 3.62
CA ARG A 214 0.80 -8.56 4.13
C ARG A 214 1.69 -7.79 3.16
N GLN A 215 1.61 -8.10 1.85
CA GLN A 215 2.39 -7.42 0.82
C GLN A 215 1.92 -5.96 0.76
N THR A 216 2.78 -5.02 1.11
CA THR A 216 2.44 -3.58 1.11
C THR A 216 2.97 -2.91 -0.14
N ASN A 217 2.29 -1.86 -0.59
CA ASN A 217 2.83 -0.96 -1.60
C ASN A 217 3.93 -0.04 -1.06
N GLY A 218 4.45 -0.27 0.16
CA GLY A 218 5.43 0.63 0.80
C GLY A 218 6.70 0.86 -0.02
N PHE A 219 7.16 -0.15 -0.77
CA PHE A 219 8.26 0.03 -1.72
C PHE A 219 7.87 0.92 -2.91
N LEU A 220 6.68 0.74 -3.46
CA LEU A 220 6.15 1.58 -4.54
C LEU A 220 5.92 3.02 -4.06
N GLU A 221 5.47 3.23 -2.83
CA GLU A 221 5.31 4.55 -2.22
C GLU A 221 6.65 5.27 -2.01
N ALA A 222 7.70 4.54 -1.62
CA ALA A 222 9.05 5.10 -1.53
C ALA A 222 9.55 5.56 -2.91
N LEU A 223 9.32 4.76 -3.96
CA LEU A 223 9.63 5.15 -5.34
C LEU A 223 8.78 6.35 -5.82
N ASN A 224 7.49 6.37 -5.49
CA ASN A 224 6.60 7.49 -5.81
C ASN A 224 7.06 8.77 -5.10
N GLY A 225 7.49 8.69 -3.84
CA GLY A 225 8.08 9.80 -3.10
C GLY A 225 9.32 10.38 -3.79
N LEU A 226 10.24 9.50 -4.24
CA LEU A 226 11.42 9.90 -5.03
C LEU A 226 11.01 10.60 -6.33
N PHE A 227 10.02 10.05 -7.04
CA PHE A 227 9.52 10.64 -8.27
C PHE A 227 8.90 12.03 -8.05
N GLN A 228 8.04 12.19 -7.05
CA GLN A 228 7.42 13.48 -6.74
C GLN A 228 8.47 14.51 -6.30
N ALA A 229 9.50 14.09 -5.57
CA ALA A 229 10.62 14.94 -5.20
C ALA A 229 11.41 15.40 -6.44
N ALA A 230 11.72 14.47 -7.36
CA ALA A 230 12.38 14.77 -8.62
C ALA A 230 11.57 15.79 -9.46
N LYS A 231 10.27 15.53 -9.61
CA LYS A 231 9.34 16.42 -10.32
C LYS A 231 9.27 17.81 -9.70
N ARG A 232 9.22 17.92 -8.37
CA ARG A 232 9.26 19.23 -7.68
C ARG A 232 10.58 19.95 -7.93
N ARG A 233 11.71 19.26 -7.83
CA ARG A 233 13.04 19.84 -8.06
C ARG A 233 13.19 20.36 -9.49
N ALA A 234 12.61 19.68 -10.47
CA ALA A 234 12.58 20.10 -11.88
C ALA A 234 11.50 21.15 -12.20
N ARG A 235 10.56 21.43 -11.27
CA ARG A 235 9.34 22.22 -11.52
C ARG A 235 8.50 21.66 -12.69
N GLY A 236 8.48 20.34 -12.84
CA GLY A 236 7.86 19.63 -13.95
C GLY A 236 8.85 19.26 -15.06
N TYR A 237 8.45 18.30 -15.90
CA TYR A 237 9.24 17.87 -17.06
C TYR A 237 8.43 18.13 -18.32
N ALA A 238 9.04 18.77 -19.32
CA ALA A 238 8.42 19.01 -20.62
C ALA A 238 8.48 17.76 -21.53
N ASN A 239 9.49 16.91 -21.34
CA ASN A 239 9.72 15.71 -22.16
C ASN A 239 9.67 14.44 -21.30
N LEU A 240 8.90 13.46 -21.74
CA LEU A 240 8.76 12.14 -21.11
C LEU A 240 10.10 11.38 -21.06
N THR A 241 10.93 11.50 -22.09
CA THR A 241 12.25 10.88 -22.16
C THR A 241 13.15 11.41 -21.05
N THR A 242 13.19 12.72 -20.86
CA THR A 242 13.95 13.36 -19.77
C THR A 242 13.45 12.92 -18.41
N MET A 243 12.12 12.87 -18.22
CA MET A 243 11.52 12.35 -16.99
C MET A 243 11.94 10.91 -16.73
N ARG A 244 11.91 10.04 -17.75
CA ARG A 244 12.32 8.64 -17.66
C ARG A 244 13.80 8.52 -17.28
N THR A 245 14.70 9.23 -17.96
CA THR A 245 16.14 9.18 -17.67
C THR A 245 16.44 9.61 -16.24
N VAL A 246 15.87 10.72 -15.78
CA VAL A 246 16.07 11.21 -14.41
C VAL A 246 15.52 10.22 -13.38
N LEU A 247 14.37 9.61 -13.65
CA LEU A 247 13.81 8.55 -12.81
C LEU A 247 14.74 7.35 -12.67
N PHE A 248 15.27 6.85 -13.79
CA PHE A 248 16.24 5.74 -13.78
C PHE A 248 17.53 6.11 -13.04
N LEU A 249 18.01 7.35 -13.19
CA LEU A 249 19.22 7.84 -12.52
C LEU A 249 19.04 7.89 -10.99
N ILE A 250 17.89 8.39 -10.52
CA ILE A 250 17.57 8.50 -9.10
C ILE A 250 17.28 7.13 -8.48
N ALA A 251 16.47 6.31 -9.15
CA ALA A 251 16.06 5.01 -8.63
C ALA A 251 17.17 3.97 -8.71
N GLY A 252 17.99 4.00 -9.75
CA GLY A 252 19.02 3.00 -10.03
C GLY A 252 20.34 3.19 -9.28
N LYS A 253 20.48 4.29 -8.51
CA LYS A 253 21.69 4.61 -7.72
C LYS A 253 23.00 4.32 -8.46
N LEU A 254 23.05 4.73 -9.72
CA LEU A 254 24.14 4.42 -10.62
C LEU A 254 25.44 5.02 -10.08
N ASP A 255 26.49 4.20 -10.03
CA ASP A 255 27.81 4.63 -9.60
C ASP A 255 28.53 5.32 -10.77
N PHE A 256 28.50 6.65 -10.75
CA PHE A 256 29.17 7.47 -11.76
C PHE A 256 30.67 7.61 -11.52
N THR A 257 31.22 7.11 -10.41
CA THR A 257 32.67 7.20 -10.14
C THR A 257 33.51 6.42 -11.18
N SER A 258 32.89 5.39 -11.77
CA SER A 258 33.44 4.62 -12.90
C SER A 258 33.61 5.44 -14.20
N ILE A 259 32.87 6.55 -14.35
CA ILE A 259 32.87 7.41 -15.54
C ILE A 259 33.51 8.77 -15.22
N ASN A 260 33.32 9.27 -14.01
CA ASN A 260 33.88 10.52 -13.52
C ASN A 260 34.32 10.34 -12.06
N PRO A 261 35.63 10.32 -11.77
CA PRO A 261 36.16 10.16 -10.42
C PRO A 261 35.69 11.21 -9.40
N HIS A 262 35.16 12.34 -9.88
CA HIS A 262 34.68 13.46 -9.06
C HIS A 262 33.16 13.45 -8.82
N ALA A 263 32.43 12.45 -9.30
CA ALA A 263 30.96 12.40 -9.23
C ALA A 263 30.41 11.77 -7.93
N ALA A 264 31.21 11.75 -6.85
CA ALA A 264 30.81 11.23 -5.55
C ALA A 264 29.82 12.14 -4.79
#